data_AF-A0A218N5D2-F1
#
_entry.id   AF-A0A218N5D2-F1
#
_cell.length_a   1.000
_cell.length_b   1.000
_cell.length_c   1.000
_cell.angle_alpha   90.00
_cell.angle_beta   90.00
_cell.angle_gamma   90.00
#
_symmetry.space_group_name_H-M   'P 1'
#
loop_
_entity.id
_entity.type
_entity.pdbx_description
1 polymer ?
#
loop_
_entity_poly.entity_id
_entity_poly.type
_entity_poly.pdbx_seq_one_letter_code
_entity_poly.pdbx_strand_id
1 'polypeptide(L)'
;MIVIEDLKVSSMSKSAAGTVDEPGRNVAAKSGLNRAILDQGWYEMRRQLEYKQRWRGGEVQTVNPAYTSQKCSCCGHTAKKNRQSQAVFVCVACGYEANADINGARNILAAGHAVLSGINPGRARKAA
;
A
#
# COMPACT_ATOMS: atom_id res chain seq x y z
N MET A 1 16.55 -8.61 1.70
CA MET A 1 15.59 -7.69 1.06
C MET A 1 14.38 -7.51 1.97
N ILE A 2 13.97 -6.26 2.19
CA ILE A 2 12.65 -5.89 2.71
C ILE A 2 11.84 -5.29 1.57
N VAL A 3 10.55 -5.57 1.48
CA VAL A 3 9.68 -4.97 0.46
C VAL A 3 8.55 -4.22 1.15
N ILE A 4 8.33 -2.98 0.74
CA ILE A 4 7.27 -2.11 1.27
C ILE A 4 6.45 -1.50 0.13
N GLU A 5 5.26 -1.01 0.46
CA GLU A 5 4.47 -0.22 -0.46
C GLU A 5 5.09 1.17 -0.67
N ASP A 6 5.06 1.64 -1.91
CA ASP A 6 5.43 2.99 -2.29
C ASP A 6 4.26 3.97 -2.02
N LEU A 7 3.96 4.17 -0.74
CA LEU A 7 2.96 5.15 -0.33
C LEU A 7 3.44 6.56 -0.69
N LYS A 8 2.69 7.23 -1.57
CA LYS A 8 2.99 8.61 -2.01
C LYS A 8 2.56 9.62 -0.93
N VAL A 9 3.19 9.55 0.25
CA VAL A 9 2.85 10.34 1.45
C VAL A 9 2.69 11.83 1.11
N SER A 10 3.67 12.41 0.40
CA SER A 10 3.64 13.82 0.00
C SER A 10 2.44 14.19 -0.88
N SER A 11 1.97 13.28 -1.73
CA SER A 11 0.76 13.48 -2.53
C SER A 11 -0.51 13.29 -1.69
N MET A 12 -0.49 12.31 -0.78
CA MET A 12 -1.63 11.99 0.07
C MET A 12 -1.90 13.09 1.11
N SER A 13 -0.87 13.78 1.59
CA SER A 13 -0.95 14.85 2.60
C SER A 13 -1.04 16.27 2.01
N LYS A 14 -1.22 16.43 0.70
CA LYS A 14 -1.46 17.74 0.08
C LYS A 14 -2.68 18.42 0.70
N SER A 15 -2.63 19.74 0.87
CA SER A 15 -3.77 20.53 1.30
C SER A 15 -4.97 20.40 0.36
N ALA A 16 -6.16 20.67 0.86
CA ALA A 16 -7.34 20.81 0.01
C ALA A 16 -7.12 21.94 -1.01
N ALA A 17 -7.78 21.84 -2.17
CA ALA A 17 -7.76 22.90 -3.17
C ALA A 17 -8.47 24.17 -2.66
N GLY A 18 -8.15 25.31 -3.26
CA GLY A 18 -8.69 26.63 -2.88
C GLY A 18 -7.67 27.47 -2.12
N THR A 19 -8.11 28.65 -1.71
CA THR A 19 -7.33 29.61 -0.91
C THR A 19 -7.98 29.79 0.46
N VAL A 20 -7.43 30.69 1.28
CA VAL A 20 -8.06 31.06 2.57
C VAL A 20 -9.36 31.83 2.34
N ASP A 21 -9.37 32.73 1.35
CA ASP A 21 -10.54 33.56 1.03
C ASP A 21 -11.61 32.79 0.25
N GLU A 22 -11.19 31.84 -0.60
CA GLU A 22 -12.07 30.99 -1.40
C GLU A 22 -11.75 29.51 -1.15
N PRO A 23 -12.22 28.96 -0.01
CA PRO A 23 -11.91 27.58 0.36
C PRO A 23 -12.60 26.59 -0.58
N GLY A 24 -11.91 25.50 -0.90
CA GLY A 24 -12.50 24.37 -1.62
C GLY A 24 -13.48 23.55 -0.76
N ARG A 25 -13.83 22.37 -1.25
CA ARG A 25 -14.75 21.46 -0.54
C ARG A 25 -14.01 20.56 0.45
N ASN A 26 -14.67 20.20 1.55
CA ASN A 26 -14.19 19.25 2.55
C ASN A 26 -12.84 19.63 3.20
N VAL A 27 -12.52 20.92 3.33
CA VAL A 27 -11.22 21.41 3.85
C VAL A 27 -10.91 20.84 5.24
N ALA A 28 -11.87 20.89 6.18
CA ALA A 28 -11.70 20.39 7.54
C ALA A 28 -11.50 18.86 7.57
N ALA A 29 -12.29 18.10 6.80
CA ALA A 29 -12.11 16.66 6.69
C ALA A 29 -10.74 16.29 6.10
N LYS A 30 -10.29 17.05 5.08
CA LYS A 30 -8.98 16.86 4.45
C LYS A 30 -7.84 17.19 5.41
N SER A 31 -7.93 18.26 6.19
CA SER A 31 -6.89 18.60 7.17
C SER A 31 -6.79 17.54 8.27
N GLY A 32 -7.93 17.01 8.75
CA GLY A 32 -7.97 15.90 9.69
C GLY A 32 -7.30 14.64 9.16
N LEU A 33 -7.60 14.26 7.91
CA LEU A 33 -6.95 13.13 7.24
C LEU A 33 -5.44 13.36 7.06
N ASN A 34 -5.03 14.57 6.65
CA ASN A 34 -3.61 14.90 6.49
C ASN A 34 -2.86 14.78 7.82
N ARG A 35 -3.45 15.27 8.92
CA ARG A 35 -2.86 15.12 10.26
C ARG A 35 -2.70 13.64 10.62
N ALA A 36 -3.73 12.83 10.41
CA ALA A 36 -3.65 11.38 10.69
C ALA A 36 -2.57 10.68 9.86
N ILE A 37 -2.43 11.01 8.57
CA ILE A 37 -1.37 10.44 7.69
C ILE A 37 0.03 10.84 8.18
N LEU A 38 0.23 12.12 8.53
CA LEU A 38 1.53 12.63 8.96
C LEU A 38 1.95 12.06 10.33
N ASP A 39 0.99 11.87 11.23
CA ASP A 39 1.20 11.29 12.55
C ASP A 39 1.71 9.84 12.51
N GLN A 40 1.37 9.07 11.45
CA GLN A 40 1.89 7.72 11.28
C GLN A 40 3.38 7.63 10.94
N GLY A 41 4.00 8.73 10.47
CA GLY A 41 5.45 8.76 10.23
C GLY A 41 5.96 7.81 9.14
N TRP A 42 5.13 7.42 8.14
CA TRP A 42 5.50 6.43 7.12
C TRP A 42 6.78 6.75 6.34
N TYR A 43 7.05 8.04 6.08
CA TYR A 43 8.29 8.46 5.44
C TYR A 43 9.52 8.15 6.32
N GLU A 44 9.43 8.49 7.60
CA GLU A 44 10.52 8.27 8.56
C GLU A 44 10.75 6.76 8.77
N MET A 45 9.67 5.98 8.86
CA MET A 45 9.75 4.52 8.92
C MET A 45 10.53 3.95 7.72
N ARG A 46 10.18 4.35 6.49
CA ARG A 46 10.89 3.94 5.28
C ARG A 46 12.37 4.34 5.33
N ARG A 47 12.66 5.60 5.69
CA ARG A 47 14.04 6.12 5.78
C ARG A 47 14.89 5.31 6.76
N GLN A 48 14.34 4.98 7.94
CA GLN A 48 15.04 4.18 8.94
C GLN A 48 15.28 2.74 8.46
N LEU A 49 14.30 2.12 7.78
CA LEU A 49 14.48 0.80 7.19
C LEU A 49 15.59 0.81 6.12
N GLU A 50 15.58 1.78 5.21
CA GLU A 50 16.60 1.94 4.17
C GLU A 50 18.00 2.11 4.80
N TYR A 51 18.12 2.99 5.79
CA TYR A 51 19.36 3.20 6.53
C TYR A 51 19.87 1.91 7.19
N LYS A 52 19.03 1.21 7.97
CA LYS A 52 19.45 0.01 8.69
C LYS A 52 19.71 -1.18 7.76
N GLN A 53 18.96 -1.32 6.68
CA GLN A 53 19.24 -2.33 5.65
C GLN A 53 20.58 -2.06 4.99
N ARG A 54 20.86 -0.82 4.55
CA ARG A 54 22.14 -0.47 3.92
C ARG A 54 23.32 -0.72 4.85
N TRP A 55 23.19 -0.43 6.15
CA TRP A 55 24.23 -0.76 7.13
C TRP A 55 24.51 -2.28 7.20
N ARG A 56 23.48 -3.12 7.10
CA ARG A 56 23.63 -4.59 7.12
C ARG A 56 23.92 -5.22 5.75
N GLY A 57 24.19 -4.43 4.72
CA GLY A 57 24.38 -4.93 3.35
C GLY A 57 23.09 -5.45 2.69
N GLY A 58 21.93 -5.06 3.22
CA GLY A 58 20.62 -5.37 2.66
C GLY A 58 20.00 -4.20 1.90
N GLU A 59 18.77 -4.41 1.43
CA GLU A 59 18.03 -3.45 0.59
C GLU A 59 16.55 -3.37 1.00
N VAL A 60 15.95 -2.21 0.71
CA VAL A 60 14.50 -1.98 0.79
C VAL A 60 13.98 -1.69 -0.63
N GLN A 61 13.10 -2.56 -1.12
CA GLN A 61 12.43 -2.41 -2.40
C GLN A 61 11.04 -1.81 -2.18
N THR A 62 10.61 -0.90 -3.05
CA THR A 62 9.23 -0.39 -3.04
C THR A 62 8.41 -0.91 -4.20
N VAL A 63 7.13 -1.22 -3.94
CA VAL A 63 6.17 -1.71 -4.94
C VAL A 63 4.92 -0.84 -4.99
N ASN A 64 4.20 -0.87 -6.09
CA ASN A 64 2.93 -0.15 -6.21
C ASN A 64 1.92 -0.72 -5.19
N PRO A 65 1.31 0.10 -4.30
CA PRO A 65 0.32 -0.34 -3.32
C PRO A 65 -1.03 -0.78 -3.94
N ALA A 66 -1.24 -0.54 -5.23
CA ALA A 66 -2.51 -0.82 -5.87
C ALA A 66 -2.88 -2.32 -5.76
N TYR A 67 -4.04 -2.58 -5.16
CA TYR A 67 -4.68 -3.89 -5.06
C TYR A 67 -3.94 -4.97 -4.25
N THR A 68 -2.83 -4.64 -3.59
CA THR A 68 -2.07 -5.56 -2.72
C THR A 68 -2.93 -6.17 -1.61
N SER A 69 -3.88 -5.41 -1.06
CA SER A 69 -4.83 -5.86 -0.03
C SER A 69 -6.06 -6.59 -0.57
N GLN A 70 -6.30 -6.56 -1.88
CA GLN A 70 -7.47 -7.15 -2.54
C GLN A 70 -7.12 -8.40 -3.36
N LYS A 71 -5.87 -8.53 -3.80
CA LYS A 71 -5.38 -9.71 -4.52
C LYS A 71 -5.30 -10.90 -3.57
N CYS A 72 -5.73 -12.07 -4.02
CA CYS A 72 -5.49 -13.32 -3.31
C CYS A 72 -4.04 -13.78 -3.53
N SER A 73 -3.30 -13.98 -2.44
CA SER A 73 -1.93 -14.51 -2.52
C SER A 73 -1.87 -15.98 -2.95
N CYS A 74 -2.98 -16.72 -2.83
CA CYS A 74 -3.07 -18.13 -3.25
C CYS A 74 -3.34 -18.28 -4.76
N CYS A 75 -4.37 -17.62 -5.30
CA CYS A 75 -4.81 -17.82 -6.69
C CYS A 75 -4.65 -16.60 -7.61
N GLY A 76 -4.25 -15.44 -7.07
CA GLY A 76 -4.08 -14.20 -7.83
C GLY A 76 -5.37 -13.43 -8.15
N HIS A 77 -6.55 -13.99 -7.88
CA HIS A 77 -7.83 -13.29 -8.10
C HIS A 77 -7.90 -11.99 -7.28
N THR A 78 -8.29 -10.89 -7.91
CA THR A 78 -8.32 -9.56 -7.29
C THR A 78 -9.74 -9.02 -7.29
N ALA A 79 -10.31 -8.87 -6.09
CA ALA A 79 -11.64 -8.31 -5.91
C ALA A 79 -11.73 -7.52 -4.60
N LYS A 80 -12.47 -6.42 -4.60
CA LYS A 80 -12.70 -5.61 -3.39
C LYS A 80 -13.33 -6.45 -2.27
N LYS A 81 -14.22 -7.38 -2.62
CA LYS A 81 -14.92 -8.28 -1.69
C LYS A 81 -13.99 -9.28 -1.00
N ASN A 82 -12.75 -9.46 -1.48
CA ASN A 82 -11.81 -10.39 -0.85
C ASN A 82 -11.38 -9.93 0.56
N ARG A 83 -11.30 -8.61 0.79
CA ARG A 83 -10.99 -8.04 2.11
C ARG A 83 -12.30 -7.64 2.79
N GLN A 84 -12.76 -8.46 3.72
CA GLN A 84 -14.03 -8.26 4.42
C GLN A 84 -13.91 -7.24 5.56
N SER A 85 -12.77 -7.22 6.24
CA SER A 85 -12.49 -6.27 7.32
C SER A 85 -11.00 -5.94 7.40
N GLN A 86 -10.60 -5.17 8.43
CA GLN A 86 -9.19 -4.91 8.70
C GLN A 86 -8.41 -6.20 8.91
N ALA A 87 -9.00 -7.21 9.57
CA ALA A 87 -8.34 -8.45 9.95
C ALA A 87 -8.70 -9.64 9.05
N VAL A 88 -9.87 -9.65 8.39
CA VAL A 88 -10.40 -10.84 7.70
C VAL A 88 -10.24 -10.71 6.18
N PHE A 89 -9.63 -11.73 5.57
CA PHE A 89 -9.54 -11.91 4.13
C PHE A 89 -10.09 -13.28 3.74
N VAL A 90 -11.01 -13.30 2.77
CA VAL A 90 -11.60 -14.52 2.19
C VAL A 90 -11.69 -14.33 0.69
N CYS A 91 -10.95 -15.12 -0.09
CA CYS A 91 -11.00 -15.02 -1.54
C CYS A 91 -12.34 -15.52 -2.10
N VAL A 92 -13.06 -14.68 -2.84
CA VAL A 92 -14.35 -15.05 -3.44
C VAL A 92 -14.24 -16.03 -4.62
N ALA A 93 -13.03 -16.29 -5.11
CA ALA A 93 -12.80 -17.20 -6.24
C ALA A 93 -12.34 -18.60 -5.81
N CYS A 94 -11.44 -18.71 -4.83
CA CYS A 94 -10.89 -20.00 -4.40
C CYS A 94 -11.16 -20.35 -2.93
N GLY A 95 -11.87 -19.50 -2.18
CA GLY A 95 -12.16 -19.73 -0.76
C GLY A 95 -10.96 -19.59 0.17
N TYR A 96 -9.79 -19.14 -0.32
CA TYR A 96 -8.60 -18.96 0.52
C TYR A 96 -8.85 -17.95 1.64
N GLU A 97 -8.61 -18.36 2.89
CA GLU A 97 -8.78 -17.55 4.09
C GLU A 97 -7.43 -17.20 4.74
N ALA A 98 -7.32 -15.97 5.21
CA ALA A 98 -6.16 -15.50 5.97
C ALA A 98 -6.48 -14.25 6.78
N ASN A 99 -5.55 -13.88 7.65
CA ASN A 99 -5.51 -12.50 8.11
C ASN A 99 -5.19 -11.57 6.92
N ALA A 100 -5.90 -10.44 6.81
CA ALA A 100 -5.75 -9.52 5.68
C ALA A 100 -4.33 -8.92 5.57
N ASP A 101 -3.67 -8.65 6.69
CA ASP A 101 -2.30 -8.12 6.71
C ASP A 101 -1.30 -9.21 6.27
N ILE A 102 -1.51 -10.47 6.64
CA ILE A 102 -0.69 -11.61 6.17
C ILE A 102 -0.83 -11.78 4.65
N ASN A 103 -2.06 -11.74 4.12
CA ASN A 103 -2.28 -11.82 2.68
C ASN A 103 -1.65 -10.64 1.94
N GLY A 104 -1.81 -9.42 2.48
CA GLY A 104 -1.17 -8.20 1.95
C GLY A 104 0.35 -8.32 1.91
N ALA A 105 0.97 -8.75 3.01
CA ALA A 105 2.42 -8.93 3.10
C ALA A 105 2.95 -9.93 2.06
N ARG A 106 2.24 -11.04 1.84
CA ARG A 106 2.61 -12.01 0.79
C ARG A 106 2.52 -11.43 -0.61
N ASN A 107 1.49 -10.64 -0.91
CA ASN A 107 1.36 -9.97 -2.20
C ASN A 107 2.46 -8.93 -2.42
N ILE A 108 2.81 -8.15 -1.38
CA ILE A 108 3.88 -7.16 -1.43
C ILE A 108 5.23 -7.86 -1.71
N LEU A 109 5.54 -8.94 -0.99
CA LEU A 109 6.75 -9.72 -1.20
C LEU A 109 6.82 -10.29 -2.63
N ALA A 110 5.73 -10.89 -3.10
CA ALA A 110 5.66 -11.43 -4.46
C ALA A 110 5.88 -10.34 -5.53
N ALA A 111 5.32 -9.15 -5.33
CA ALA A 111 5.55 -8.01 -6.22
C ALA A 111 7.02 -7.55 -6.20
N GLY A 112 7.67 -7.57 -5.03
CA GLY A 112 9.09 -7.24 -4.90
C GLY A 112 9.98 -8.22 -5.67
N HIS A 113 9.72 -9.53 -5.54
CA HIS A 113 10.43 -10.54 -6.32
C HIS A 113 10.23 -10.39 -7.82
N ALA A 114 9.02 -10.02 -8.27
CA ALA A 114 8.75 -9.77 -9.68
C ALA A 114 9.60 -8.60 -10.20
N VAL A 115 9.67 -7.49 -9.46
CA VAL A 115 10.50 -6.32 -9.82
C VAL A 115 11.97 -6.70 -9.92
N LEU A 116 12.51 -7.45 -8.95
CA LEU A 116 13.90 -7.95 -9.01
C LEU A 116 14.17 -8.86 -10.21
N SER A 117 13.16 -9.59 -10.66
CA SER A 117 13.24 -10.47 -11.83
C SER A 117 13.05 -9.72 -13.16
N GLY A 118 13.00 -8.37 -13.14
CA GLY A 118 12.79 -7.54 -14.34
C GLY A 118 11.34 -7.49 -14.82
N ILE A 119 10.39 -8.07 -14.09
CA ILE A 119 8.96 -8.04 -14.42
C ILE A 119 8.34 -6.80 -13.79
N ASN A 120 7.61 -6.00 -14.57
CA ASN A 120 6.94 -4.81 -14.04
C ASN A 120 5.46 -5.12 -13.72
N PRO A 121 5.09 -5.33 -12.43
CA PRO A 121 3.75 -5.79 -12.05
C PRO A 121 2.65 -4.70 -12.18
N GLY A 122 3.00 -3.48 -12.61
CA GLY A 122 2.15 -2.29 -12.58
C GLY A 122 0.89 -2.28 -13.48
N ARG A 123 0.49 -3.40 -14.09
CA ARG A 123 -0.72 -3.49 -14.94
C ARG A 123 -1.61 -4.68 -14.59
N ALA A 124 -1.95 -4.87 -13.32
CA ALA A 124 -3.12 -5.68 -13.00
C ALA A 124 -4.39 -4.88 -13.37
N ARG A 125 -5.03 -5.22 -14.51
CA ARG A 125 -6.37 -4.70 -14.84
C ARG A 125 -7.34 -5.20 -13.77
N LYS A 126 -8.21 -4.33 -13.23
CA LYS A 126 -9.37 -4.78 -12.44
C LYS A 126 -10.14 -5.80 -13.29
N ALA A 127 -10.34 -7.00 -12.78
CA ALA A 127 -11.47 -7.80 -13.24
C ALA A 127 -12.74 -7.07 -12.76
N ALA A 128 -13.69 -6.91 -13.69
CA ALA A 128 -14.96 -6.22 -13.46
C ALA A 128 -15.74 -6.83 -12.29
#